data_AF-A0A6A3CWR4-F1
#
_entry.id   AF-A0A6A3CWR4-F1
#
_cell.length_a   1.000
_cell.length_b   1.000
_cell.length_c   1.000
_cell.angle_alpha   90.00
_cell.angle_beta   90.00
_cell.angle_gamma   90.00
#
_symmetry.space_group_name_H-M   'P 1'
#
loop_
_entity.id
_entity.type
_entity.pdbx_description
1 polymer ?
#
loop_
_entity_poly.entity_id
_entity_poly.type
_entity_poly.pdbx_seq_one_letter_code
_entity_poly.pdbx_strand_id
1 'polypeptide(L)'
;MPSSMPVVESITSEGQNKKPNCHAPGAACFDPRFIGGDVVVFYFHGKSNEHFSLVSDPNLQINARFIRLRPAGRSRDYTWIQAIGLLFGSETFSLEAKHAATWDEESDHLKFSYNGNDIVLPEGHLSSWQSPESDLTVERTSDRNSVLVTLPDVAEISVNAVPMTREDDGIHYYQIPSDNCFAHLELQFKFYGLSSKVEGVLGRTYQPDFVNPTKSGIAMPVVGGEDKYRTSSLLAANCYSCIFSQAGASDHRDSSPIDFGTLDCTSGASSGSGIVCRR
;
A
#
# COMPACT_ATOMS: atom_id res chain seq x y z
N MET A 1 41.96 -35.02 29.21
CA MET A 1 40.98 -33.92 29.29
C MET A 1 40.97 -33.22 27.94
N PRO A 2 39.95 -33.42 27.09
CA PRO A 2 39.84 -32.69 25.83
C PRO A 2 39.08 -31.38 26.08
N SER A 3 39.68 -30.30 25.55
CA SER A 3 39.17 -28.93 25.56
C SER A 3 37.91 -28.83 24.70
N SER A 4 36.78 -28.45 25.30
CA SER A 4 35.54 -28.13 24.60
C SER A 4 35.69 -26.77 23.89
N MET A 5 35.66 -26.78 22.57
CA MET A 5 35.46 -25.58 21.76
C MET A 5 34.06 -25.01 22.00
N PRO A 6 33.86 -23.67 22.01
CA PRO A 6 32.53 -23.11 22.07
C PRO A 6 31.84 -23.33 20.72
N VAL A 7 30.63 -23.86 20.79
CA VAL A 7 29.69 -23.89 19.67
C VAL A 7 29.43 -22.44 19.27
N VAL A 8 29.81 -22.09 18.04
CA VAL A 8 29.37 -20.85 17.42
C VAL A 8 27.88 -21.02 17.16
N GLU A 9 27.05 -20.41 18.02
CA GLU A 9 25.64 -20.21 17.71
C GLU A 9 25.56 -19.39 16.42
N SER A 10 25.12 -20.07 15.36
CA SER A 10 24.70 -19.42 14.13
C SER A 10 23.62 -18.42 14.46
N ILE A 11 23.90 -17.13 14.24
CA ILE A 11 22.90 -16.08 14.23
C ILE A 11 21.93 -16.42 13.08
N THR A 12 20.83 -17.09 13.40
CA THR A 12 19.68 -17.14 12.52
C THR A 12 19.21 -15.70 12.37
N SER A 13 19.36 -15.11 11.17
CA SER A 13 18.67 -13.87 10.86
C SER A 13 17.17 -14.17 10.95
N GLU A 14 16.53 -13.77 12.04
CA GLU A 14 15.08 -13.67 12.09
C GLU A 14 14.67 -12.80 10.90
N GLY A 15 14.04 -13.43 9.91
CA GLY A 15 13.53 -12.75 8.73
C GLY A 15 12.62 -11.63 9.20
N GLN A 16 12.97 -10.40 8.85
CA GLN A 16 12.15 -9.25 9.16
C GLN A 16 10.74 -9.50 8.64
N ASN A 17 9.77 -9.60 9.55
CA ASN A 17 8.36 -9.68 9.25
C ASN A 17 7.99 -8.45 8.40
N LYS A 18 7.87 -8.61 7.07
CA LYS A 18 7.69 -7.50 6.09
C LYS A 18 6.26 -6.98 6.10
N LYS A 19 5.76 -6.57 7.27
CA LYS A 19 4.50 -5.82 7.38
C LYS A 19 4.65 -4.42 6.77
N PRO A 20 3.56 -3.79 6.31
CA PRO A 20 3.58 -2.40 5.86
C PRO A 20 4.20 -1.49 6.91
N ASN A 21 5.18 -0.68 6.52
CA ASN A 21 5.64 0.43 7.35
C ASN A 21 4.70 1.62 7.16
N CYS A 22 3.74 1.75 8.07
CA CYS A 22 2.75 2.83 8.04
C CYS A 22 3.33 4.25 8.23
N HIS A 23 4.63 4.39 8.47
CA HIS A 23 5.32 5.67 8.65
C HIS A 23 6.30 6.01 7.51
N ALA A 24 6.36 5.18 6.46
CA ALA A 24 7.22 5.39 5.31
C ALA A 24 6.45 6.01 4.13
N PRO A 25 7.14 6.62 3.14
CA PRO A 25 6.54 7.06 1.89
C PRO A 25 5.76 5.94 1.20
N GLY A 26 4.62 6.31 0.60
CA GLY A 26 3.70 5.36 -0.02
C GLY A 26 2.85 4.58 0.98
N ALA A 27 2.87 4.89 2.28
CA ALA A 27 1.95 4.27 3.23
C ALA A 27 0.50 4.74 3.02
N ALA A 28 -0.46 3.83 3.19
CA ALA A 28 -1.88 4.09 3.34
C ALA A 28 -2.42 3.18 4.46
N CYS A 29 -2.52 3.73 5.68
CA CYS A 29 -2.90 2.99 6.89
C CYS A 29 -3.87 3.81 7.75
N PHE A 30 -4.47 3.21 8.78
CA PHE A 30 -5.41 3.89 9.69
C PHE A 30 -6.66 4.42 8.93
N ASP A 31 -7.18 5.60 9.26
CA ASP A 31 -8.44 6.17 8.73
C ASP A 31 -8.25 7.13 7.53
N PRO A 32 -8.11 6.58 6.31
CA PRO A 32 -6.78 6.26 5.86
C PRO A 32 -5.90 7.51 5.78
N ARG A 33 -4.83 7.46 6.56
CA ARG A 33 -3.68 8.36 6.47
C ARG A 33 -2.78 7.88 5.34
N PHE A 34 -2.45 8.79 4.45
CA PHE A 34 -1.46 8.58 3.39
C PHE A 34 -0.16 9.30 3.70
N ILE A 35 0.95 8.77 3.19
CA ILE A 35 2.24 9.46 3.13
C ILE A 35 2.65 9.52 1.66
N GLY A 36 2.71 10.73 1.10
CA GLY A 36 3.05 10.95 -0.30
C GLY A 36 4.49 10.59 -0.65
N GLY A 37 4.81 10.60 -1.95
CA GLY A 37 6.19 10.50 -2.44
C GLY A 37 7.07 11.67 -1.98
N ASP A 38 6.45 12.81 -1.66
CA ASP A 38 7.06 13.97 -1.01
C ASP A 38 7.23 13.82 0.51
N VAL A 39 6.92 12.64 1.07
CA VAL A 39 7.00 12.29 2.50
C VAL A 39 5.99 13.07 3.37
N VAL A 40 5.06 13.81 2.77
CA VAL A 40 4.06 14.58 3.52
C VAL A 40 2.86 13.70 3.84
N VAL A 41 2.40 13.80 5.09
CA VAL A 41 1.17 13.15 5.55
C VAL A 41 -0.06 13.88 5.03
N PHE A 42 -1.00 13.14 4.46
CA PHE A 42 -2.31 13.68 4.09
C PHE A 42 -3.43 12.66 4.28
N TYR A 43 -4.67 13.11 4.20
CA TYR A 43 -5.86 12.28 4.37
C TYR A 43 -6.72 12.34 3.13
N PHE A 44 -7.23 11.18 2.72
CA PHE A 44 -8.22 11.07 1.65
C PHE A 44 -9.32 10.14 2.13
N HIS A 45 -10.51 10.70 2.35
CA HIS A 45 -11.63 9.95 2.92
C HIS A 45 -12.45 9.20 1.88
N GLY A 46 -12.36 9.60 0.60
CA GLY A 46 -13.19 9.02 -0.46
C GLY A 46 -14.67 8.98 -0.08
N LYS A 47 -15.35 7.91 -0.50
CA LYS A 47 -16.76 7.64 -0.20
C LYS A 47 -16.98 6.15 0.06
N SER A 48 -17.92 5.83 0.94
CA SER A 48 -18.28 4.46 1.28
C SER A 48 -18.76 3.69 0.07
N ASN A 49 -18.28 2.45 -0.09
CA ASN A 49 -18.63 1.57 -1.20
C ASN A 49 -18.32 2.16 -2.58
N GLU A 50 -17.37 3.10 -2.63
CA GLU A 50 -16.86 3.66 -3.88
C GLU A 50 -15.41 3.29 -4.09
N HIS A 51 -14.97 3.45 -5.33
CA HIS A 51 -13.64 3.08 -5.80
C HIS A 51 -12.92 4.32 -6.29
N PHE A 52 -11.64 4.44 -5.96
CA PHE A 52 -10.80 5.55 -6.39
C PHE A 52 -9.44 5.04 -6.85
N SER A 53 -8.91 5.62 -7.91
CA SER A 53 -7.54 5.39 -8.35
C SER A 53 -6.56 6.04 -7.37
N LEU A 54 -5.76 5.21 -6.70
CA LEU A 54 -4.63 5.65 -5.89
C LEU A 54 -3.45 6.02 -6.78
N VAL A 55 -3.23 5.25 -7.85
CA VAL A 55 -2.17 5.44 -8.84
C VAL A 55 -2.75 5.15 -10.22
N SER A 56 -2.44 5.99 -11.20
CA SER A 56 -2.70 5.75 -12.62
C SER A 56 -1.51 6.26 -13.44
N ASP A 57 -0.83 5.35 -14.10
CA ASP A 57 0.32 5.57 -14.97
C ASP A 57 0.11 4.75 -16.26
N PRO A 58 0.79 5.03 -17.39
CA PRO A 58 0.50 4.35 -18.66
C PRO A 58 0.51 2.81 -18.61
N ASN A 59 1.33 2.22 -17.73
CA ASN A 59 1.51 0.77 -17.57
C ASN A 59 0.93 0.18 -16.27
N LEU A 60 0.45 1.01 -15.34
CA LEU A 60 -0.06 0.58 -14.03
C LEU A 60 -1.22 1.44 -13.57
N GLN A 61 -2.31 0.82 -13.16
CA GLN A 61 -3.33 1.47 -12.36
C GLN A 61 -3.62 0.67 -11.10
N ILE A 62 -3.62 1.36 -9.95
CA ILE A 62 -4.00 0.81 -8.66
C ILE A 62 -5.24 1.56 -8.19
N ASN A 63 -6.35 0.86 -8.05
CA ASN A 63 -7.57 1.37 -7.47
C ASN A 63 -7.75 0.82 -6.06
N ALA A 64 -8.48 1.55 -5.22
CA ALA A 64 -8.87 1.11 -3.88
C ALA A 64 -10.37 1.25 -3.67
N ARG A 65 -10.96 0.27 -2.96
CA ARG A 65 -12.33 0.31 -2.46
C ARG A 65 -12.34 0.82 -1.03
N PHE A 66 -13.16 1.83 -0.75
CA PHE A 66 -13.27 2.41 0.57
C PHE A 66 -14.53 1.92 1.29
N ILE A 67 -14.37 1.52 2.55
CA ILE A 67 -15.48 1.25 3.49
C ILE A 67 -15.59 2.40 4.48
N ARG A 68 -16.73 2.49 5.17
CA ARG A 68 -17.03 3.61 6.06
C ARG A 68 -17.83 3.18 7.28
N LEU A 69 -17.57 3.84 8.41
CA LEU A 69 -18.40 3.83 9.60
C LEU A 69 -18.71 5.26 10.02
N ARG A 70 -20.01 5.56 10.22
CA ARG A 70 -20.47 6.81 10.83
C ARG A 70 -21.09 6.50 12.19
N PRO A 71 -20.42 6.83 13.29
CA PRO A 71 -21.00 6.64 14.62
C PRO A 71 -22.23 7.54 14.81
N ALA A 72 -23.20 7.09 15.60
CA ALA A 72 -24.40 7.88 15.85
C ALA A 72 -24.04 9.21 16.52
N GLY A 73 -24.61 10.30 16.01
CA GLY A 73 -24.36 11.66 16.51
C GLY A 73 -23.06 12.31 16.03
N ARG A 74 -22.29 11.66 15.15
CA ARG A 74 -21.10 12.26 14.51
C ARG A 74 -21.44 12.81 13.12
N SER A 75 -20.84 13.94 12.78
CA SER A 75 -20.91 14.54 11.44
C SER A 75 -19.86 14.01 10.48
N ARG A 76 -18.76 13.43 11.02
CA ARG A 76 -17.64 12.90 10.25
C ARG A 76 -17.73 11.39 10.13
N ASP A 77 -17.29 10.94 8.96
CA ASP A 77 -17.11 9.54 8.63
C ASP A 77 -15.69 9.09 8.88
N TYR A 78 -15.56 7.85 9.35
CA TYR A 78 -14.30 7.12 9.37
C TYR A 78 -14.31 6.12 8.21
N THR A 79 -13.16 5.95 7.59
CA THR A 79 -13.00 5.36 6.27
C THR A 79 -11.74 4.53 6.22
N TRP A 80 -11.79 3.38 5.57
CA TRP A 80 -10.65 2.47 5.44
C TRP A 80 -10.61 1.86 4.06
N ILE A 81 -9.45 1.38 3.65
CA ILE A 81 -9.29 0.65 2.39
C ILE A 81 -9.62 -0.82 2.65
N GLN A 82 -10.67 -1.33 2.01
CA GLN A 82 -11.05 -2.74 2.13
C GLN A 82 -10.35 -3.60 1.08
N ALA A 83 -10.18 -3.07 -0.12
CA ALA A 83 -9.66 -3.82 -1.25
C ALA A 83 -8.81 -2.93 -2.15
N ILE A 84 -7.85 -3.54 -2.83
CA ILE A 84 -7.10 -2.93 -3.93
C ILE A 84 -7.26 -3.75 -5.20
N GLY A 85 -7.27 -3.06 -6.34
CA GLY A 85 -7.29 -3.65 -7.67
C GLY A 85 -6.13 -3.09 -8.48
N LEU A 86 -5.38 -3.97 -9.11
CA LEU A 86 -4.26 -3.65 -9.97
C LEU A 86 -4.66 -3.97 -11.41
N LEU A 87 -4.41 -3.03 -12.31
CA LEU A 87 -4.48 -3.20 -13.75
C LEU A 87 -3.09 -2.97 -14.32
N PHE A 88 -2.58 -3.91 -15.12
CA PHE A 88 -1.24 -3.85 -15.70
C PHE A 88 -1.22 -4.67 -16.99
N GLY A 89 -0.77 -4.08 -18.09
CA GLY A 89 -0.94 -4.68 -19.42
C GLY A 89 -2.41 -5.00 -19.70
N SER A 90 -2.71 -6.24 -20.09
CA SER A 90 -4.07 -6.79 -20.24
C SER A 90 -4.62 -7.45 -18.97
N GLU A 91 -3.80 -7.57 -17.93
CA GLU A 91 -4.08 -8.40 -16.77
C GLU A 91 -4.67 -7.57 -15.62
N THR A 92 -5.39 -8.26 -14.74
CA THR A 92 -5.96 -7.67 -13.53
C THR A 92 -5.71 -8.56 -12.31
N PHE A 93 -5.42 -7.93 -11.19
CA PHE A 93 -5.29 -8.60 -9.89
C PHE A 93 -6.09 -7.84 -8.85
N SER A 94 -6.73 -8.52 -7.91
CA SER A 94 -7.32 -7.86 -6.75
C SER A 94 -7.00 -8.59 -5.46
N LEU A 95 -6.97 -7.81 -4.38
CA LEU A 95 -6.76 -8.26 -3.03
C LEU A 95 -7.77 -7.53 -2.14
N GLU A 96 -8.47 -8.27 -1.28
CA GLU A 96 -9.45 -7.71 -0.36
C GLU A 96 -9.38 -8.34 1.04
N ALA A 97 -9.70 -7.52 2.05
CA ALA A 97 -10.02 -7.99 3.39
C ALA A 97 -11.45 -8.55 3.41
N LYS A 98 -11.58 -9.82 3.79
CA LYS A 98 -12.86 -10.51 3.96
C LYS A 98 -13.66 -9.85 5.07
N HIS A 99 -14.96 -9.75 4.86
CA HIS A 99 -15.87 -9.38 5.93
C HIS A 99 -15.80 -10.41 7.06
N ALA A 100 -15.67 -9.93 8.30
CA ALA A 100 -15.71 -10.75 9.51
C ALA A 100 -16.52 -10.04 10.59
N ALA A 101 -17.35 -10.80 11.31
CA ALA A 101 -18.12 -10.25 12.44
C ALA A 101 -17.21 -9.98 13.64
N THR A 102 -16.33 -10.93 13.93
CA THR A 102 -15.29 -10.83 14.95
C THR A 102 -13.95 -11.15 14.30
N TRP A 103 -12.90 -10.45 14.73
CA TRP A 103 -11.54 -10.77 14.29
C TRP A 103 -11.05 -12.06 14.94
N ASP A 104 -10.44 -12.91 14.13
CA ASP A 104 -9.77 -14.14 14.57
C ASP A 104 -8.39 -14.18 13.90
N GLU A 105 -7.32 -14.12 14.70
CA GLU A 105 -5.95 -14.10 14.20
C GLU A 105 -5.54 -15.43 13.55
N GLU A 106 -6.23 -16.53 13.89
CA GLU A 106 -6.00 -17.86 13.30
C GLU A 106 -6.73 -18.07 11.97
N SER A 107 -7.58 -17.12 11.57
CA SER A 107 -8.29 -17.15 10.30
C SER A 107 -7.56 -16.29 9.26
N ASP A 108 -7.51 -16.76 8.01
CA ASP A 108 -7.03 -15.95 6.89
C ASP A 108 -8.14 -15.04 6.34
N HIS A 109 -8.00 -13.75 6.58
CA HIS A 109 -8.93 -12.70 6.16
C HIS A 109 -8.58 -12.10 4.81
N LEU A 110 -7.60 -12.64 4.07
CA LEU A 110 -7.28 -12.18 2.72
C LEU A 110 -7.98 -13.01 1.65
N LYS A 111 -8.53 -12.33 0.64
CA LYS A 111 -9.02 -12.94 -0.59
C LYS A 111 -8.31 -12.31 -1.78
N PHE A 112 -7.99 -13.12 -2.77
CA PHE A 112 -7.25 -12.73 -3.96
C PHE A 112 -7.99 -13.18 -5.22
N SER A 113 -7.87 -12.40 -6.30
CA SER A 113 -8.29 -12.84 -7.63
C SER A 113 -7.33 -12.36 -8.71
N TYR A 114 -7.23 -13.13 -9.78
CA TYR A 114 -6.46 -12.81 -10.97
C TYR A 114 -7.32 -13.03 -12.21
N ASN A 115 -7.44 -12.00 -13.06
CA ASN A 115 -8.31 -11.98 -14.24
C ASN A 115 -9.75 -12.40 -13.96
N GLY A 116 -10.27 -11.97 -12.81
CA GLY A 116 -11.63 -12.28 -12.36
C GLY A 116 -11.82 -13.68 -11.77
N ASN A 117 -10.78 -14.52 -11.72
CA ASN A 117 -10.83 -15.83 -11.09
C ASN A 117 -10.22 -15.78 -9.69
N ASP A 118 -10.89 -16.39 -8.71
CA ASP A 118 -10.35 -16.52 -7.35
C ASP A 118 -9.08 -17.38 -7.37
N ILE A 119 -8.02 -16.91 -6.71
CA ILE A 119 -6.77 -17.66 -6.55
C ILE A 119 -6.60 -18.13 -5.11
N VAL A 120 -5.98 -19.29 -4.94
CA VAL A 120 -5.67 -19.86 -3.62
C VAL A 120 -4.19 -19.65 -3.35
N LEU A 121 -3.89 -18.82 -2.36
CA LEU A 121 -2.55 -18.68 -1.80
C LEU A 121 -2.50 -19.46 -0.48
N PRO A 122 -1.73 -20.57 -0.39
CA PRO A 122 -1.66 -21.37 0.83
C PRO A 122 -1.32 -20.54 2.07
N GLU A 123 -1.81 -20.94 3.23
CA GLU A 123 -1.35 -20.38 4.51
C GLU A 123 0.08 -20.83 4.81
N GLY A 124 0.83 -20.00 5.53
CA GLY A 124 2.21 -20.27 5.94
C GLY A 124 3.20 -19.25 5.40
N HIS A 125 4.14 -18.86 6.26
CA HIS A 125 5.22 -17.95 5.90
C HIS A 125 5.98 -18.40 4.64
N LEU A 126 6.24 -17.46 3.72
CA LEU A 126 6.89 -17.66 2.42
C LEU A 126 6.12 -18.54 1.43
N SER A 127 4.87 -18.90 1.71
CA SER A 127 4.02 -19.45 0.65
C SER A 127 3.83 -18.37 -0.42
N SER A 128 3.83 -18.78 -1.68
CA SER A 128 3.76 -17.83 -2.79
C SER A 128 2.88 -18.34 -3.91
N TRP A 129 2.38 -17.39 -4.68
CA TRP A 129 1.68 -17.60 -5.92
C TRP A 129 2.28 -16.68 -6.97
N GLN A 130 2.42 -17.19 -8.19
CA GLN A 130 2.91 -16.44 -9.34
C GLN A 130 1.86 -16.51 -10.45
N SER A 131 1.64 -15.38 -11.12
CA SER A 131 0.74 -15.35 -12.26
C SER A 131 1.25 -16.21 -13.41
N PRO A 132 0.38 -16.92 -14.15
CA PRO A 132 0.79 -17.70 -15.30
C PRO A 132 1.22 -16.84 -16.51
N GLU A 133 0.57 -15.69 -16.71
CA GLU A 133 0.73 -14.85 -17.92
C GLU A 133 1.63 -13.62 -17.72
N SER A 134 2.00 -13.32 -16.47
CA SER A 134 2.85 -12.17 -16.10
C SER A 134 3.89 -12.54 -15.05
N ASP A 135 4.74 -11.58 -14.67
CA ASP A 135 5.71 -11.77 -13.58
C ASP A 135 5.18 -11.28 -12.22
N LEU A 136 3.86 -11.13 -12.05
CA LEU A 136 3.24 -10.79 -10.77
C LEU A 136 3.46 -11.94 -9.78
N THR A 137 4.01 -11.61 -8.61
CA THR A 137 4.11 -12.55 -7.49
C THR A 137 3.38 -12.03 -6.25
N VAL A 138 2.82 -12.95 -5.48
CA VAL A 138 2.22 -12.70 -4.18
C VAL A 138 2.85 -13.67 -3.19
N GLU A 139 3.53 -13.16 -2.18
CA GLU A 139 4.22 -13.96 -1.17
C GLU A 139 3.68 -13.62 0.23
N ARG A 140 3.42 -14.63 1.06
CA ARG A 140 3.09 -14.46 2.47
C ARG A 140 4.30 -14.00 3.26
N THR A 141 4.17 -12.86 3.94
CA THR A 141 5.22 -12.33 4.84
C THR A 141 5.03 -12.76 6.29
N SER A 142 3.92 -13.43 6.59
CA SER A 142 3.57 -14.10 7.85
C SER A 142 2.66 -15.29 7.54
N ASP A 143 2.33 -16.11 8.54
CA ASP A 143 1.50 -17.31 8.29
C ASP A 143 0.12 -16.97 7.70
N ARG A 144 -0.47 -15.84 8.11
CA ARG A 144 -1.78 -15.33 7.64
C ARG A 144 -1.78 -13.82 7.57
N ASN A 145 -2.75 -13.25 6.86
CA ASN A 145 -3.11 -11.83 6.90
C ASN A 145 -2.05 -10.80 6.46
N SER A 146 -0.81 -11.19 6.13
CA SER A 146 0.17 -10.28 5.52
C SER A 146 0.80 -10.89 4.27
N VAL A 147 0.92 -10.06 3.23
CA VAL A 147 1.54 -10.44 1.95
C VAL A 147 2.40 -9.30 1.39
N LEU A 148 3.34 -9.67 0.53
CA LEU A 148 4.03 -8.79 -0.39
C LEU A 148 3.56 -9.12 -1.81
N VAL A 149 2.98 -8.13 -2.49
CA VAL A 149 2.66 -8.21 -3.92
C VAL A 149 3.79 -7.52 -4.69
N THR A 150 4.37 -8.20 -5.68
CA THR A 150 5.48 -7.68 -6.47
C THR A 150 5.14 -7.69 -7.96
N LEU A 151 5.22 -6.52 -8.59
CA LEU A 151 5.34 -6.38 -10.04
C LEU A 151 6.77 -5.96 -10.34
N PRO A 152 7.60 -6.82 -10.95
CA PRO A 152 8.99 -6.54 -11.23
C PRO A 152 9.18 -5.21 -11.97
N ASP A 153 10.20 -4.45 -11.55
CA ASP A 153 10.57 -3.13 -12.08
C ASP A 153 9.47 -2.04 -12.04
N VAL A 154 8.30 -2.35 -11.48
CA VAL A 154 7.15 -1.45 -11.43
C VAL A 154 6.86 -1.04 -9.99
N ALA A 155 6.49 -2.00 -9.14
CA ALA A 155 6.08 -1.73 -7.75
C ALA A 155 6.15 -2.96 -6.85
N GLU A 156 6.38 -2.71 -5.57
CA GLU A 156 6.16 -3.62 -4.46
C GLU A 156 5.05 -3.06 -3.55
N ILE A 157 4.17 -3.92 -3.06
CA ILE A 157 3.05 -3.53 -2.19
C ILE A 157 3.05 -4.48 -0.99
N SER A 158 3.47 -3.96 0.16
CA SER A 158 3.27 -4.65 1.44
C SER A 158 1.83 -4.44 1.88
N VAL A 159 1.18 -5.52 2.29
CA VAL A 159 -0.22 -5.52 2.71
C VAL A 159 -0.38 -6.26 4.02
N ASN A 160 -1.17 -5.69 4.93
CA ASN A 160 -1.57 -6.34 6.17
C ASN A 160 -3.07 -6.13 6.40
N ALA A 161 -3.82 -7.22 6.57
CA ALA A 161 -5.20 -7.17 6.99
C ALA A 161 -5.28 -6.99 8.50
N VAL A 162 -6.08 -6.02 8.95
CA VAL A 162 -6.27 -5.68 10.35
C VAL A 162 -7.75 -5.45 10.65
N PRO A 163 -8.20 -5.71 11.88
CA PRO A 163 -9.52 -5.30 12.32
C PRO A 163 -9.50 -3.85 12.80
N MET A 164 -10.68 -3.29 13.02
CA MET A 164 -10.83 -2.20 13.96
C MET A 164 -10.85 -2.77 15.38
N THR A 165 -9.92 -2.33 16.24
CA THR A 165 -9.80 -2.88 17.60
C THR A 165 -10.77 -2.21 18.57
N ARG A 166 -11.01 -2.83 19.73
CA ARG A 166 -11.81 -2.20 20.80
C ARG A 166 -11.07 -1.02 21.42
N GLU A 167 -9.74 -1.05 21.41
CA GLU A 167 -8.88 0.03 21.83
C GLU A 167 -9.07 1.25 20.91
N ASP A 168 -9.10 1.03 19.59
CA ASP A 168 -9.40 2.09 18.62
C ASP A 168 -10.81 2.66 18.84
N ASP A 169 -11.81 1.79 19.08
CA ASP A 169 -13.16 2.21 19.44
C ASP A 169 -13.22 3.01 20.74
N GLY A 170 -12.44 2.62 21.76
CA GLY A 170 -12.37 3.33 23.03
C GLY A 170 -11.76 4.72 22.90
N ILE A 171 -10.74 4.88 22.04
CA ILE A 171 -10.07 6.16 21.79
C ILE A 171 -10.91 7.08 20.91
N HIS A 172 -11.54 6.54 19.86
CA HIS A 172 -12.21 7.33 18.83
C HIS A 172 -13.74 7.33 18.91
N TYR A 173 -14.31 6.46 19.74
CA TYR A 173 -15.74 6.27 19.96
C TYR A 173 -16.48 5.95 18.65
N TYR A 174 -16.01 4.91 17.95
CA TYR A 174 -16.53 4.47 16.67
C TYR A 174 -17.91 3.80 16.76
N GLN A 175 -18.30 3.30 17.94
CA GLN A 175 -19.54 2.56 18.17
C GLN A 175 -19.64 1.35 17.23
N ILE A 176 -18.59 0.52 17.23
CA ILE A 176 -18.49 -0.63 16.34
C ILE A 176 -19.68 -1.57 16.58
N PRO A 177 -20.45 -1.93 15.54
CA PRO A 177 -21.54 -2.90 15.64
C PRO A 177 -21.01 -4.32 15.90
N SER A 178 -21.81 -5.16 16.54
CA SER A 178 -21.39 -6.51 16.97
C SER A 178 -21.19 -7.51 15.82
N ASP A 179 -21.67 -7.20 14.63
CA ASP A 179 -21.71 -8.07 13.46
C ASP A 179 -20.65 -7.74 12.40
N ASN A 180 -19.77 -6.76 12.65
CA ASN A 180 -18.72 -6.36 11.72
C ASN A 180 -17.52 -5.75 12.46
N CYS A 181 -16.35 -6.37 12.34
CA CYS A 181 -15.10 -5.86 12.91
C CYS A 181 -14.36 -4.88 11.99
N PHE A 182 -14.94 -4.54 10.83
CA PHE A 182 -14.38 -3.63 9.83
C PHE A 182 -12.95 -4.02 9.42
N ALA A 183 -12.76 -5.31 9.09
CA ALA A 183 -11.51 -5.78 8.51
C ALA A 183 -11.13 -4.94 7.29
N HIS A 184 -9.90 -4.42 7.30
CA HIS A 184 -9.38 -3.51 6.29
C HIS A 184 -7.89 -3.73 6.08
N LEU A 185 -7.34 -3.02 5.11
CA LEU A 185 -5.95 -3.14 4.67
C LEU A 185 -5.13 -1.95 5.15
N GLU A 186 -4.01 -2.26 5.79
CA GLU A 186 -2.85 -1.39 5.85
C GLU A 186 -1.95 -1.69 4.66
N LEU A 187 -1.50 -0.64 3.97
CA LEU A 187 -0.76 -0.75 2.72
C LEU A 187 0.51 0.08 2.78
N GLN A 188 1.57 -0.41 2.15
CA GLN A 188 2.74 0.38 1.83
C GLN A 188 3.14 0.09 0.39
N PHE A 189 3.11 1.13 -0.45
CA PHE A 189 3.53 1.06 -1.82
C PHE A 189 4.99 1.53 -1.95
N LYS A 190 5.79 0.79 -2.70
CA LYS A 190 7.13 1.18 -3.13
C LYS A 190 7.18 1.08 -4.64
N PHE A 191 7.38 2.22 -5.29
CA PHE A 191 7.36 2.29 -6.75
C PHE A 191 8.77 2.44 -7.32
N TYR A 192 9.00 1.80 -8.46
CA TYR A 192 10.29 1.81 -9.17
C TYR A 192 10.19 2.39 -10.58
N GLY A 193 9.00 2.29 -11.20
CA GLY A 193 8.81 2.59 -12.62
C GLY A 193 7.78 3.67 -12.94
N LEU A 194 7.45 4.57 -12.00
CA LEU A 194 6.46 5.62 -12.26
C LEU A 194 6.98 6.66 -13.26
N SER A 195 6.14 7.05 -14.21
CA SER A 195 6.41 8.17 -15.11
C SER A 195 6.33 9.51 -14.38
N SER A 196 6.92 10.55 -14.98
CA SER A 196 6.82 11.92 -14.48
C SER A 196 5.39 12.51 -14.56
N LYS A 197 4.45 11.79 -15.17
CA LYS A 197 3.04 12.20 -15.35
C LYS A 197 2.07 11.38 -14.53
N VAL A 198 2.55 10.51 -13.63
CA VAL A 198 1.71 9.62 -12.82
C VAL A 198 0.59 10.36 -12.10
N GLU A 199 -0.64 9.94 -12.30
CA GLU A 199 -1.84 10.50 -11.68
C GLU A 199 -2.37 9.61 -10.54
N GLY A 200 -3.42 10.05 -9.87
CA GLY A 200 -4.08 9.33 -8.77
C GLY A 200 -3.93 10.05 -7.43
N VAL A 201 -4.71 9.61 -6.44
CA VAL A 201 -4.73 10.21 -5.09
C VAL A 201 -3.33 10.23 -4.46
N LEU A 202 -2.61 9.10 -4.55
CA LEU A 202 -1.24 8.95 -4.08
C LEU A 202 -0.23 9.24 -5.20
N GLY A 203 -0.49 8.75 -6.42
CA GLY A 203 0.41 8.86 -7.56
C GLY A 203 0.82 10.31 -7.87
N ARG A 204 -0.12 11.25 -7.85
CA ARG A 204 0.17 12.68 -8.13
C ARG A 204 1.24 13.26 -7.19
N THR A 205 1.43 12.72 -5.99
CA THR A 205 2.47 13.17 -5.04
C THR A 205 3.90 12.78 -5.44
N TYR A 206 4.06 11.88 -6.42
CA TYR A 206 5.34 11.47 -6.98
C TYR A 206 5.76 12.28 -8.21
N GLN A 207 4.91 13.17 -8.72
CA GLN A 207 5.27 14.00 -9.87
C GLN A 207 6.31 15.07 -9.48
N PRO A 208 7.30 15.37 -10.35
CA PRO A 208 8.34 16.38 -10.06
C PRO A 208 7.81 17.80 -9.82
N ASP A 209 6.65 18.14 -10.42
CA ASP A 209 6.00 19.44 -10.30
C ASP A 209 4.97 19.50 -9.16
N PHE A 210 4.82 18.42 -8.39
CA PHE A 210 3.82 18.37 -7.33
C PHE A 210 4.14 19.37 -6.24
N VAL A 211 3.27 20.37 -6.12
CA VAL A 211 3.26 21.30 -4.99
C VAL A 211 2.18 20.86 -4.05
N ASN A 212 2.60 20.42 -2.86
CA ASN A 212 1.68 19.94 -1.86
C ASN A 212 0.71 21.08 -1.44
N PRO A 213 -0.61 20.93 -1.62
CA PRO A 213 -1.59 21.97 -1.30
C PRO A 213 -1.88 22.08 0.21
N THR A 214 -1.37 21.14 1.02
CA THR A 214 -1.61 21.11 2.46
C THR A 214 -0.91 22.28 3.12
N LYS A 215 -1.68 23.13 3.82
CA LYS A 215 -1.12 24.28 4.53
C LYS A 215 -0.31 23.79 5.72
N SER A 216 0.94 24.23 5.83
CA SER A 216 1.76 23.97 7.02
C SER A 216 1.02 24.42 8.29
N GLY A 217 0.95 23.54 9.29
CA GLY A 217 0.29 23.82 10.58
C GLY A 217 -1.17 23.36 10.70
N ILE A 218 -1.77 22.80 9.64
CA ILE A 218 -3.08 22.14 9.75
C ILE A 218 -2.89 20.69 10.23
N ALA A 219 -3.48 20.36 11.37
CA ALA A 219 -3.61 18.97 11.79
C ALA A 219 -4.53 18.23 10.81
N MET A 220 -4.08 17.09 10.28
CA MET A 220 -4.87 16.21 9.41
C MET A 220 -5.32 16.86 8.09
N PRO A 221 -4.40 17.22 7.18
CA PRO A 221 -4.79 17.91 5.96
C PRO A 221 -5.49 16.93 5.00
N VAL A 222 -6.75 17.23 4.68
CA VAL A 222 -7.56 16.43 3.76
C VAL A 222 -7.35 16.93 2.33
N VAL A 223 -6.99 16.03 1.43
CA VAL A 223 -6.78 16.33 0.01
C VAL A 223 -8.01 15.85 -0.75
N GLY A 224 -8.55 16.70 -1.61
CA GLY A 224 -9.65 16.32 -2.50
C GLY A 224 -9.14 15.51 -3.70
N GLY A 225 -10.06 14.88 -4.42
CA GLY A 225 -9.73 14.07 -5.59
C GLY A 225 -10.85 13.13 -6.01
N GLU A 226 -11.95 13.12 -5.25
CA GLU A 226 -13.09 12.24 -5.43
C GLU A 226 -13.68 12.38 -6.83
N ASP A 227 -13.86 13.61 -7.33
CA ASP A 227 -14.41 13.82 -8.68
C ASP A 227 -13.41 13.47 -9.80
N LYS A 228 -12.10 13.47 -9.50
CA LYS A 228 -11.03 13.21 -10.47
C LYS A 228 -10.69 11.74 -10.62
N TYR A 229 -10.64 11.03 -9.50
CA TYR A 229 -10.07 9.69 -9.41
C TYR A 229 -11.10 8.60 -9.15
N ARG A 230 -12.40 8.93 -9.05
CA ARG A 230 -13.45 7.91 -8.92
C ARG A 230 -13.48 6.99 -10.13
N THR A 231 -13.46 5.69 -9.88
CA THR A 231 -13.62 4.65 -10.88
C THR A 231 -14.97 3.95 -10.75
N SER A 232 -15.46 3.32 -11.83
CA SER A 232 -16.75 2.63 -11.78
C SER A 232 -16.70 1.31 -11.01
N SER A 233 -15.54 0.68 -10.92
CA SER A 233 -15.30 -0.54 -10.15
C SER A 233 -13.83 -0.66 -9.74
N LEU A 234 -13.53 -1.63 -8.87
CA LEU A 234 -12.18 -1.92 -8.42
C LEU A 234 -11.21 -2.22 -9.57
N LEU A 235 -11.69 -2.90 -10.62
CA LEU A 235 -10.88 -3.31 -11.77
C LEU A 235 -11.19 -2.51 -13.04
N ALA A 236 -11.72 -1.29 -12.91
CA ALA A 236 -11.97 -0.42 -14.04
C ALA A 236 -10.88 0.64 -14.20
N ALA A 237 -10.46 0.88 -15.44
CA ALA A 237 -9.47 1.90 -15.79
C ALA A 237 -10.05 3.33 -15.86
N ASN A 238 -11.37 3.49 -15.83
CA ASN A 238 -12.03 4.76 -16.09
C ASN A 238 -11.99 5.69 -14.88
N CYS A 239 -11.26 6.80 -14.97
CA CYS A 239 -11.51 7.97 -14.15
C CYS A 239 -11.18 9.26 -14.93
N TYR A 240 -11.61 10.42 -14.43
CA TYR A 240 -11.47 11.68 -15.15
C TYR A 240 -10.01 12.06 -15.44
N SER A 241 -9.10 11.76 -14.50
CA SER A 241 -7.66 12.06 -14.61
C SER A 241 -6.79 10.82 -14.80
N CYS A 242 -7.37 9.63 -14.98
CA CYS A 242 -6.60 8.39 -15.16
C CYS A 242 -5.92 8.39 -16.53
N ILE A 243 -4.67 7.94 -16.56
CA ILE A 243 -3.84 7.90 -17.78
C ILE A 243 -3.39 6.48 -18.17
N PHE A 244 -3.86 5.47 -17.43
CA PHE A 244 -3.58 4.08 -17.75
C PHE A 244 -4.13 3.68 -19.12
N SER A 245 -3.32 2.90 -19.86
CA SER A 245 -3.74 2.35 -21.14
C SER A 245 -3.37 0.87 -21.23
N GLN A 246 -4.37 0.02 -21.46
CA GLN A 246 -4.15 -1.42 -21.69
C GLN A 246 -3.30 -1.71 -22.94
N ALA A 247 -3.24 -0.77 -23.89
CA ALA A 247 -2.49 -0.91 -25.14
C ALA A 247 -0.99 -0.53 -25.02
N GLY A 248 -0.55 0.02 -23.88
CA GLY A 248 0.79 0.63 -23.73
C GLY A 248 1.93 -0.32 -23.40
N ALA A 249 1.68 -1.63 -23.22
CA ALA A 249 2.70 -2.60 -22.82
C ALA A 249 3.75 -2.92 -23.90
N SER A 250 3.60 -2.41 -25.14
CA SER A 250 4.50 -2.72 -26.25
C SER A 250 5.41 -1.59 -26.73
N ASP A 251 5.29 -0.33 -26.28
CA ASP A 251 6.14 0.73 -26.84
C ASP A 251 6.22 2.00 -25.97
N HIS A 252 7.02 2.00 -24.90
CA HIS A 252 7.57 3.24 -24.33
C HIS A 252 8.84 2.94 -23.51
N ARG A 253 9.99 2.90 -24.19
CA ARG A 253 11.33 2.98 -23.58
C ARG A 253 11.76 4.42 -23.32
N ASP A 254 10.86 5.25 -22.80
CA ASP A 254 11.18 6.60 -22.31
C ASP A 254 10.90 6.68 -20.81
N SER A 255 11.44 5.73 -20.06
CA SER A 255 11.66 5.89 -18.63
C SER A 255 13.05 6.48 -18.44
N SER A 256 13.15 7.82 -18.40
CA SER A 256 14.22 8.43 -17.61
C SER A 256 13.88 8.12 -16.15
N PRO A 257 14.63 7.24 -15.46
CA PRO A 257 14.33 6.91 -14.08
C PRO A 257 14.38 8.19 -13.25
N ILE A 258 13.36 8.43 -12.42
CA ILE A 258 13.53 9.38 -11.32
C ILE A 258 14.52 8.70 -10.38
N ASP A 259 15.78 9.12 -10.45
CA ASP A 259 16.82 8.72 -9.50
C ASP A 259 16.41 9.24 -8.12
N PHE A 260 15.86 8.36 -7.29
CA PHE A 260 15.75 8.60 -5.86
C PHE A 260 17.18 8.56 -5.30
N GLY A 261 17.90 9.67 -5.48
CA GLY A 261 19.34 9.78 -5.26
C GLY A 261 19.78 9.03 -4.01
N THR A 262 20.64 8.05 -4.21
CA THR A 262 21.33 7.34 -3.14
C THR A 262 22.22 8.35 -2.41
N LEU A 263 21.91 8.59 -1.13
CA LEU A 263 22.76 9.39 -0.25
C LEU A 263 24.06 8.64 0.02
N ASP A 264 25.13 9.02 -0.69
CA ASP A 264 26.47 8.51 -0.44
C ASP A 264 27.07 9.17 0.80
N CYS A 265 27.17 8.41 1.89
CA CYS A 265 27.71 8.86 3.16
C CYS A 265 29.15 8.36 3.29
N THR A 266 30.11 9.16 2.87
CA THR A 266 31.53 8.86 3.08
C THR A 266 31.99 9.34 4.47
N SER A 267 32.57 8.43 5.25
CA SER A 267 33.21 8.76 6.53
C SER A 267 34.57 9.42 6.26
N GLY A 268 34.64 10.74 6.44
CA GLY A 268 35.91 11.47 6.37
C GLY A 268 36.81 11.13 7.55
N ALA A 269 37.98 10.54 7.27
CA ALA A 269 39.02 10.31 8.27
C ALA A 269 39.79 11.60 8.57
N SER A 270 39.24 12.47 9.42
CA SER A 270 40.01 13.50 10.12
C SER A 270 39.34 13.80 11.46
N SER A 271 40.12 13.82 12.53
CA SER A 271 39.70 13.92 13.93
C SER A 271 38.49 14.84 14.19
N GLY A 272 37.32 14.24 14.37
CA GLY A 272 36.06 14.92 14.65
C GLY A 272 34.89 14.14 14.06
N SER A 273 34.12 13.44 14.90
CA SER A 273 32.97 12.65 14.47
C SER A 273 31.87 13.55 13.90
N GLY A 274 31.83 13.71 12.58
CA GLY A 274 30.74 14.35 11.85
C GLY A 274 30.51 13.65 10.52
N ILE A 275 29.32 13.08 10.33
CA ILE A 275 28.85 12.63 9.02
C ILE A 275 28.30 13.87 8.31
N VAL A 276 28.85 14.21 7.15
CA VAL A 276 28.33 15.28 6.31
C VAL A 276 27.64 14.63 5.11
N CYS A 277 26.32 14.63 5.14
CA CYS A 277 25.50 14.23 4.00
C CYS A 277 25.36 15.45 3.07
N ARG A 278 25.68 15.27 1.78
CA ARG A 278 25.34 16.24 0.73
C ARG A 278 24.40 15.61 -0.28
N ARG A 279 23.54 16.45 -0.83
CA ARG A 279 22.60 16.13 -1.90
C ARG A 279 23.23 16.44 -3.24
#